data_AF-A0A529NGG7-F1
#
_entry.id   AF-A0A529NGG7-F1
#
_cell.length_a   1.000
_cell.length_b   1.000
_cell.length_c   1.000
_cell.angle_alpha   90.00
_cell.angle_beta   90.00
_cell.angle_gamma   90.00
#
_symmetry.space_group_name_H-M   'P 1'
#
loop_
_entity.id
_entity.type
_entity.pdbx_description
1 polymer ?
#
loop_
_entity_poly.entity_id
_entity_poly.type
_entity_poly.pdbx_seq_one_letter_code
_entity_poly.pdbx_strand_id
1 'polypeptide(L)'
;MTMLSRRLFIAAALITGLGPVTSVSAQQTVTVALDWTPNTNHVGLYVAQAKGFYAEAGLDVQILPYTDTAAGTLIANRVADFGILGSIGLFTQRTAGAD
;
A
#
# COMPACT_ATOMS: atom_id res chain seq x y z
N MET A 1 21.72 -11.57 -55.47
CA MET A 1 20.50 -11.77 -54.65
C MET A 1 20.90 -12.47 -53.35
N THR A 2 21.19 -11.70 -52.29
CA THR A 2 20.24 -11.31 -51.21
C THR A 2 20.13 -12.31 -50.04
N MET A 3 21.24 -12.89 -49.55
CA MET A 3 21.17 -13.81 -48.39
C MET A 3 22.26 -13.64 -47.32
N LEU A 4 23.14 -12.63 -47.37
CA LEU A 4 24.19 -12.46 -46.35
C LEU A 4 23.97 -11.28 -45.39
N SER A 5 22.96 -10.44 -45.62
CA SER A 5 22.73 -9.19 -44.90
C SER A 5 21.67 -9.27 -43.79
N ARG A 6 20.98 -10.40 -43.61
CA ARG A 6 19.92 -10.54 -42.57
C ARG A 6 20.42 -10.98 -41.19
N ARG A 7 21.62 -11.56 -41.08
CA ARG A 7 22.13 -12.10 -39.81
C ARG A 7 22.91 -11.07 -38.97
N LEU A 8 23.47 -10.04 -39.61
CA LEU A 8 24.19 -8.99 -38.90
C LEU A 8 23.28 -7.97 -38.20
N PHE A 9 22.00 -7.86 -38.60
CA PHE A 9 21.06 -6.92 -37.99
C PHE A 9 20.51 -7.37 -36.63
N ILE A 10 20.56 -8.65 -36.31
CA ILE A 10 20.02 -9.17 -35.02
C ILE A 10 21.03 -8.98 -33.88
N ALA A 11 22.33 -8.89 -34.18
CA ALA A 11 23.36 -8.69 -33.15
C ALA A 11 23.51 -7.22 -32.68
N ALA A 12 23.08 -6.25 -33.50
CA ALA A 12 23.22 -4.82 -33.17
C ALA A 12 22.09 -4.26 -32.29
N ALA A 13 20.96 -4.96 -32.16
CA ALA A 13 19.82 -4.51 -31.37
C ALA A 13 19.91 -4.87 -29.87
N LEU A 14 20.91 -5.66 -29.46
CA LEU A 14 21.02 -6.14 -28.07
C LEU A 14 21.84 -5.20 -27.16
N ILE A 15 22.53 -4.20 -27.71
CA ILE A 15 23.50 -3.38 -26.95
C ILE A 15 22.94 -2.02 -26.53
N THR A 16 21.81 -1.57 -27.09
CA THR A 16 21.23 -0.23 -26.80
C THR A 16 20.26 -0.18 -25.62
N GLY A 17 20.10 -1.27 -24.86
CA GLY A 17 19.12 -1.38 -23.77
C GLY A 17 19.64 -1.12 -22.36
N LEU A 18 20.95 -0.90 -22.15
CA LEU A 18 21.52 -0.62 -20.82
C LEU A 18 21.43 0.87 -20.47
N GLY A 19 20.21 1.41 -20.44
CA GLY A 19 19.95 2.58 -19.61
C GLY A 19 19.95 2.16 -18.13
N PRO A 20 20.36 3.02 -17.19
CA PRO A 20 20.21 2.70 -15.77
C PRO A 20 18.71 2.45 -15.53
N VAL A 21 18.36 1.20 -15.22
CA VAL A 21 17.04 0.85 -14.74
C VAL A 21 16.98 1.47 -13.35
N THR A 22 16.47 2.70 -13.25
CA THR A 22 16.09 3.26 -11.97
C THR A 22 14.96 2.37 -11.47
N SER A 23 15.27 1.47 -10.55
CA SER A 23 14.27 0.69 -9.83
C SER A 23 13.36 1.69 -9.12
N VAL A 24 12.20 1.96 -9.71
CA VAL A 24 11.09 2.56 -8.98
C VAL A 24 10.74 1.52 -7.92
N SER A 25 11.13 1.79 -6.68
CA SER A 25 10.66 0.98 -5.55
C SER A 25 9.15 1.08 -5.56
N ALA A 26 8.47 -0.02 -5.89
CA ALA A 26 7.02 -0.08 -5.81
C ALA A 26 6.61 0.25 -4.37
N GLN A 27 5.72 1.21 -4.19
CA GLN A 27 5.19 1.52 -2.89
C GLN A 27 4.48 0.29 -2.32
N GLN A 28 4.71 0.01 -1.03
CA GLN A 28 3.97 -1.03 -0.36
C GLN A 28 2.56 -0.51 -0.06
N THR A 29 1.56 -1.13 -0.67
CA THR A 29 0.16 -0.82 -0.39
C THR A 29 -0.21 -1.37 0.98
N VAL A 30 -0.83 -0.54 1.82
CA VAL A 30 -1.42 -0.94 3.10
C VAL A 30 -2.75 -0.22 3.30
N THR A 31 -3.65 -0.86 4.03
CA THR A 31 -5.00 -0.40 4.30
C THR A 31 -5.18 -0.04 5.78
N VAL A 32 -5.94 1.02 6.04
CA VAL A 32 -6.24 1.50 7.40
C VAL A 32 -7.74 1.57 7.60
N ALA A 33 -8.27 0.78 8.55
CA ALA A 33 -9.66 0.85 9.00
C ALA A 33 -9.85 1.91 10.10
N LEU A 34 -10.94 2.68 10.01
CA LEU A 34 -11.31 3.66 11.03
C LEU A 34 -12.24 3.04 12.08
N ASP A 35 -12.18 3.55 13.31
CA ASP A 35 -13.09 3.19 14.40
C ASP A 35 -14.41 3.98 14.38
N TRP A 36 -14.44 5.10 13.64
CA TRP A 36 -15.62 5.94 13.50
C TRP A 36 -15.61 6.74 12.19
N THR A 37 -16.74 7.35 11.86
CA THR A 37 -16.84 8.38 10.82
C THR A 37 -15.71 9.44 10.98
N PRO A 38 -15.02 9.82 9.90
CA PRO A 38 -13.94 10.81 9.91
C PRO A 38 -14.23 12.06 10.75
N ASN A 39 -13.34 12.39 11.68
CA ASN A 39 -13.44 13.55 12.57
C ASN A 39 -12.02 14.05 12.93
N THR A 40 -11.92 15.02 13.86
CA THR A 40 -10.65 15.63 14.25
C THR A 40 -9.59 14.64 14.73
N ASN A 41 -9.97 13.50 15.31
CA ASN A 41 -9.04 12.46 15.78
C ASN A 41 -8.29 11.81 14.61
N HIS A 42 -8.87 11.80 13.40
CA HIS A 42 -8.30 11.15 12.21
C HIS A 42 -7.47 12.09 11.34
N VAL A 43 -7.41 13.39 11.66
CA VAL A 43 -6.76 14.42 10.83
C VAL A 43 -5.31 14.07 10.49
N GLY A 44 -4.58 13.45 11.43
CA GLY A 44 -3.20 13.03 11.18
C GLY A 44 -3.05 12.10 9.98
N LEU A 45 -3.97 11.15 9.80
CA LEU A 45 -3.96 10.19 8.69
C LEU A 45 -4.16 10.90 7.34
N TYR A 46 -5.15 11.79 7.27
CA TYR A 46 -5.46 12.53 6.04
C TYR A 46 -4.43 13.61 5.71
N VAL A 47 -3.86 14.27 6.72
CA VAL A 47 -2.76 15.23 6.52
C VAL A 47 -1.51 14.53 6.03
N ALA A 48 -1.16 13.36 6.57
CA ALA A 48 -0.05 12.57 6.09
C ALA A 48 -0.24 12.15 4.62
N GLN A 49 -1.45 11.73 4.25
CA GLN A 49 -1.79 11.43 2.86
C GLN A 49 -1.68 12.69 1.96
N ALA A 50 -2.31 13.80 2.35
CA ALA A 50 -2.32 15.04 1.56
C ALA A 50 -0.93 15.69 1.41
N LYS A 51 -0.04 15.52 2.40
CA LYS A 51 1.33 16.02 2.36
C LYS A 51 2.33 15.05 1.72
N GLY A 52 1.91 13.84 1.35
CA GLY A 52 2.78 12.87 0.71
C GLY A 52 3.70 12.09 1.65
N PHE A 53 3.52 12.19 2.98
CA PHE A 53 4.39 11.55 3.96
C PHE A 53 4.41 10.01 3.84
N TYR A 54 3.28 9.42 3.44
CA TYR A 54 3.24 7.98 3.15
C TYR A 54 4.07 7.63 1.92
N ALA A 55 3.97 8.39 0.83
CA ALA A 55 4.74 8.17 -0.37
C ALA A 55 6.26 8.35 -0.13
N GLU A 56 6.65 9.35 0.66
CA GLU A 56 8.03 9.56 1.11
C GLU A 56 8.57 8.36 1.92
N ALA A 57 7.70 7.70 2.70
CA ALA A 57 8.01 6.48 3.42
C ALA A 57 7.91 5.20 2.55
N GLY A 58 7.63 5.32 1.25
CA GLY A 58 7.47 4.18 0.35
C GLY A 58 6.16 3.41 0.53
N LEU A 59 5.12 4.04 1.08
CA LEU A 59 3.81 3.46 1.35
C LEU A 59 2.72 4.05 0.45
N ASP A 60 1.85 3.19 -0.06
CA ASP A 60 0.56 3.56 -0.66
C ASP A 60 -0.55 3.25 0.37
N VAL A 61 -0.89 4.25 1.19
CA VAL A 61 -1.85 4.07 2.28
C VAL A 61 -3.27 4.35 1.81
N GLN A 62 -4.12 3.34 1.93
CA GLN A 62 -5.54 3.41 1.62
C GLN A 62 -6.36 3.46 2.91
N ILE A 63 -6.92 4.63 3.21
CA ILE A 63 -7.86 4.78 4.35
C ILE A 63 -9.22 4.27 3.89
N LEU A 64 -9.69 3.18 4.51
CA LEU A 64 -10.95 2.55 4.15
C LEU A 64 -12.14 3.43 4.60
N PRO A 65 -13.28 3.38 3.88
CA PRO A 65 -14.53 3.96 4.37
C PRO A 65 -14.89 3.38 5.74
N TYR A 66 -15.46 4.22 6.61
CA TYR A 66 -15.99 3.75 7.89
C TYR A 66 -17.11 2.71 7.67
N THR A 67 -17.12 1.69 8.52
CA THR A 67 -18.18 0.67 8.60
C THR A 67 -18.45 0.37 10.07
N ASP A 68 -19.64 -0.12 10.41
CA ASP A 68 -19.96 -0.52 11.79
C ASP A 68 -19.22 -1.79 12.25
N THR A 69 -18.46 -2.44 11.36
CA THR A 69 -17.59 -3.56 11.74
C THR A 69 -16.35 -3.00 12.45
N ALA A 70 -16.10 -3.47 13.68
CA ALA A 70 -14.93 -3.06 14.44
C ALA A 70 -13.63 -3.26 13.64
N ALA A 71 -12.74 -2.26 13.66
CA ALA A 71 -11.49 -2.29 12.90
C ALA A 71 -10.64 -3.53 13.20
N GLY A 72 -10.62 -3.99 14.44
CA GLY A 72 -9.94 -5.22 14.82
C GLY A 72 -10.51 -6.49 14.16
N THR A 73 -11.83 -6.57 14.00
CA THR A 73 -12.47 -7.66 13.23
C THR A 73 -12.08 -7.60 11.76
N LEU A 74 -11.96 -6.39 11.18
CA LEU A 74 -11.49 -6.24 9.81
C LEU A 74 -10.03 -6.70 9.66
N ILE A 75 -9.17 -6.44 10.65
CA ILE A 75 -7.79 -6.92 10.67
C ILE A 75 -7.72 -8.45 10.80
N ALA A 76 -8.46 -9.03 11.77
CA ALA A 76 -8.50 -10.49 11.97
C ALA A 76 -8.95 -11.25 10.72
N ASN A 77 -9.84 -10.64 9.93
CA ASN A 77 -10.33 -11.20 8.67
C ASN A 77 -9.49 -10.81 7.43
N ARG A 78 -8.35 -10.12 7.61
CA ARG A 78 -7.46 -9.64 6.53
C ARG A 78 -8.14 -8.70 5.53
N VAL A 79 -9.17 -7.97 5.97
CA VAL A 79 -9.80 -6.90 5.20
C VAL A 79 -9.01 -5.60 5.33
N ALA A 80 -8.37 -5.38 6.48
CA ALA A 80 -7.50 -4.24 6.74
C ALA A 80 -6.14 -4.69 7.28
N ASP A 81 -5.08 -3.94 6.98
CA ASP A 81 -3.72 -4.20 7.52
C ASP A 81 -3.53 -3.55 8.90
N PHE A 82 -4.08 -2.35 9.05
CA PHE A 82 -4.04 -1.56 10.29
C PHE A 82 -5.43 -1.02 10.63
N GLY A 83 -5.61 -0.59 11.86
CA GLY A 83 -6.86 0.03 12.28
C GLY A 83 -6.71 0.89 13.53
N ILE A 84 -7.60 1.88 13.65
CA ILE A 84 -7.78 2.62 14.90
C ILE A 84 -8.72 1.81 15.80
N LEU A 85 -8.39 1.75 17.09
CA LEU A 85 -9.20 1.04 18.06
C LEU A 85 -9.16 1.78 19.40
N GLY A 86 -10.33 2.04 19.97
CA GLY A 86 -10.44 2.53 21.35
C GLY A 86 -9.93 1.49 22.35
N SER A 87 -9.43 1.94 23.50
CA SER A 87 -8.87 1.08 24.54
C SER A 87 -9.84 -0.04 24.99
N ILE A 88 -11.12 0.29 25.19
CA ILE A 88 -12.15 -0.69 25.57
C ILE A 88 -12.33 -1.76 24.48
N GLY A 89 -12.34 -1.35 23.20
CA GLY A 89 -12.45 -2.27 22.07
C GLY A 89 -11.29 -3.25 22.01
N LEU A 90 -10.07 -2.74 22.22
CA LEU A 90 -8.85 -3.56 22.26
C LEU A 90 -8.91 -4.62 23.36
N PHE A 91 -9.28 -4.23 24.59
CA PHE A 91 -9.38 -5.19 25.69
C PHE A 91 -10.47 -6.23 25.42
N THR A 92 -11.63 -5.81 24.93
CA THR A 92 -12.75 -6.71 24.62
C THR A 92 -12.34 -7.75 23.56
N GLN A 93 -11.73 -7.30 22.47
CA GLN A 93 -11.29 -8.17 21.38
C GLN A 93 -10.21 -9.16 21.84
N ARG A 94 -9.23 -8.70 22.62
CA ARG A 94 -8.18 -9.56 23.20
C ARG A 94 -8.78 -10.62 24.13
N THR A 95 -9.75 -10.26 24.97
CA THR A 95 -10.40 -11.25 25.86
C THR A 95 -11.24 -12.27 25.09
N ALA A 96 -11.72 -11.91 23.90
CA ALA A 96 -12.46 -12.81 23.02
C ALA A 96 -11.55 -13.76 22.20
N GLY A 97 -10.21 -13.63 22.32
CA GLY A 97 -9.24 -14.41 21.53
C GLY A 97 -9.24 -14.04 20.05
N ALA A 98 -9.66 -12.82 19.72
CA ALA A 98 -9.78 -12.31 18.36
C ALA A 98 -8.60 -11.40 17.99
N ASP A 99 -7.38 -11.78 18.37
CA ASP A 99 -6.11 -11.10 18.07
C ASP A 99 -5.75 -11.14 16.56
#